data_AF-A0A163YRQ1-F1
#
_entry.id   AF-A0A163YRQ1-F1
#
_cell.length_a   1.000
_cell.length_b   1.000
_cell.length_c   1.000
_cell.angle_alpha   90.00
_cell.angle_beta   90.00
_cell.angle_gamma   90.00
#
_symmetry.space_group_name_H-M   'P 1'
#
loop_
_entity.id
_entity.type
_entity.pdbx_description
1 polymer ?
#
loop_
_entity_poly.entity_id
_entity_poly.type
_entity_poly.pdbx_seq_one_letter_code
_entity_poly.pdbx_strand_id
1 'polypeptide(L)'
;MRILDRFRLDDRVAIVTGASSGLGVTFAHALAEAGADVVLGARREDRLAGTRALVEAAGRSAVAVRTDVTDPEQCRSRPVSSSPR
;
A
#
# COMPACT_ATOMS: atom_id res chain seq x y z
N MET A 1 -9.23 20.03 17.65
CA MET A 1 -8.71 18.82 17.01
C MET A 1 -9.30 17.61 17.73
N ARG A 2 -10.13 16.80 17.05
CA ARG A 2 -10.70 15.59 17.66
C ARG A 2 -9.71 14.44 17.54
N ILE A 3 -9.89 13.41 18.37
CA ILE A 3 -8.96 12.27 18.43
C ILE A 3 -8.81 11.56 17.08
N LEU A 4 -9.89 11.38 16.32
CA LEU A 4 -9.88 10.71 15.02
C LEU A 4 -9.18 11.56 13.94
N ASP A 5 -9.22 12.89 14.05
CA ASP A 5 -8.56 13.79 13.09
C ASP A 5 -7.03 13.59 13.11
N ARG A 6 -6.45 13.10 14.23
CA ARG A 6 -5.01 12.85 14.35
C ARG A 6 -4.52 11.62 13.57
N PHE A 7 -5.43 10.73 13.16
CA PHE A 7 -5.09 9.48 12.48
C PHE A 7 -5.37 9.52 10.97
N ARG A 8 -5.85 10.66 10.46
CA ARG A 8 -6.06 10.84 9.02
C ARG A 8 -4.73 10.87 8.27
N LEU A 9 -4.70 10.21 7.11
CA LEU A 9 -3.55 10.09 6.23
C LEU A 9 -3.85 10.63 4.83
N ASP A 10 -4.80 11.56 4.71
CA ASP A 10 -5.11 12.20 3.43
C ASP A 10 -3.85 12.78 2.78
N ASP A 11 -3.75 12.61 1.46
CA ASP A 11 -2.64 13.07 0.63
C ASP A 11 -1.27 12.47 1.02
N ARG A 12 -1.27 11.36 1.75
CA ARG A 12 -0.07 10.59 2.08
C ARG A 12 0.00 9.32 1.26
N VAL A 13 1.23 8.87 1.01
CA VAL A 13 1.51 7.56 0.43
C VAL A 13 2.12 6.67 1.50
N ALA A 14 1.56 5.48 1.69
CA ALA A 14 2.05 4.47 2.61
C ALA A 14 2.63 3.27 1.84
N ILE A 15 3.79 2.77 2.26
CA ILE A 15 4.38 1.55 1.69
C ILE A 15 4.16 0.40 2.67
N VAL A 16 3.55 -0.67 2.20
CA VAL A 16 3.29 -1.87 2.99
C VAL A 16 4.07 -3.05 2.41
N THR A 17 5.09 -3.51 3.13
CA THR A 17 5.81 -4.74 2.80
C THR A 17 5.09 -5.96 3.37
N GLY A 18 5.18 -7.10 2.67
CA GLY A 18 4.45 -8.31 3.09
C GLY A 18 2.95 -8.21 2.84
N ALA A 19 2.51 -7.35 1.92
CA ALA A 19 1.10 -7.06 1.62
C ALA A 19 0.33 -8.20 0.92
N SER A 20 0.90 -9.41 0.84
CA SER A 20 0.32 -10.56 0.17
C SER A 20 -0.59 -11.43 1.05
N SER A 21 -0.59 -11.24 2.37
CA SER A 21 -1.39 -12.05 3.31
C SER A 21 -1.39 -11.49 4.74
N GLY A 22 -2.36 -11.93 5.55
CA GLY A 22 -2.39 -11.67 7.00
C GLY A 22 -2.43 -10.18 7.32
N LEU A 23 -1.59 -9.77 8.29
CA LEU A 23 -1.55 -8.39 8.78
C LEU A 23 -1.21 -7.36 7.69
N GLY A 24 -0.39 -7.73 6.70
CA GLY A 24 -0.06 -6.82 5.60
C GLY A 24 -1.29 -6.40 4.79
N VAL A 25 -2.25 -7.30 4.61
CA VAL A 25 -3.52 -7.01 3.93
C VAL A 25 -4.38 -6.08 4.79
N THR A 26 -4.51 -6.40 6.08
CA THR A 26 -5.28 -5.59 7.03
C THR A 26 -4.72 -4.18 7.17
N PHE A 27 -3.39 -4.03 7.23
CA PHE A 27 -2.76 -2.71 7.31
C PHE A 27 -2.93 -1.91 6.02
N ALA A 28 -2.75 -2.54 4.85
CA ALA A 28 -3.00 -1.86 3.58
C ALA A 28 -4.44 -1.31 3.50
N HIS A 29 -5.43 -2.11 3.90
CA HIS A 29 -6.82 -1.68 3.94
C HIS A 29 -7.05 -0.55 4.96
N ALA A 30 -6.59 -0.70 6.20
CA ALA A 30 -6.78 0.30 7.25
C ALA A 30 -6.10 1.65 6.92
N LEU A 31 -4.93 1.62 6.29
CA LEU A 31 -4.23 2.83 5.84
C LEU A 31 -5.00 3.52 4.71
N ALA A 32 -5.63 2.76 3.82
CA ALA A 32 -6.50 3.30 2.78
C ALA A 32 -7.76 3.95 3.37
N GLU A 33 -8.42 3.30 4.35
CA GLU A 33 -9.55 3.88 5.08
C GLU A 33 -9.17 5.16 5.83
N ALA A 34 -7.95 5.23 6.38
CA ALA A 34 -7.42 6.43 7.02
C ALA A 34 -7.09 7.54 6.02
N GLY A 35 -6.94 7.21 4.73
CA GLY A 35 -6.85 8.17 3.64
C GLY A 35 -5.59 8.13 2.80
N ALA A 36 -4.72 7.14 3.00
CA ALA A 36 -3.48 7.02 2.25
C ALA A 36 -3.69 6.33 0.89
N ASP A 37 -2.94 6.77 -0.12
CA ASP A 37 -2.63 5.92 -1.28
C ASP A 37 -1.57 4.88 -0.86
N VAL A 38 -1.63 3.65 -1.38
CA VAL A 38 -0.85 2.53 -0.84
C VAL A 38 0.03 1.85 -1.89
N VAL A 39 1.32 1.69 -1.60
CA VAL A 39 2.23 0.84 -2.38
C VAL A 39 2.33 -0.52 -1.70
N LEU A 40 1.99 -1.57 -2.43
CA LEU A 40 1.93 -2.94 -1.94
C LEU A 40 3.18 -3.70 -2.40
N GLY A 41 4.10 -3.96 -1.47
CA GLY A 41 5.34 -4.70 -1.72
C GLY A 41 5.24 -6.15 -1.26
N ALA A 42 5.38 -7.12 -2.16
CA ALA A 42 5.54 -8.53 -1.79
C ALA A 42 6.23 -9.36 -2.87
N ARG A 43 6.75 -10.53 -2.49
CA ARG A 43 7.36 -11.49 -3.43
C ARG A 43 6.36 -12.18 -4.35
N ARG A 44 5.11 -12.36 -3.89
CA ARG A 44 4.03 -13.08 -4.58
C ARG A 44 3.03 -12.08 -5.14
N GLU A 45 3.23 -11.67 -6.38
CA GLU A 45 2.45 -10.64 -7.05
C GLU A 45 0.97 -11.02 -7.25
N ASP A 46 0.68 -12.29 -7.55
CA ASP A 46 -0.70 -12.77 -7.76
C ASP A 46 -1.62 -12.50 -6.56
N ARG A 47 -1.05 -12.48 -5.35
CA ARG A 47 -1.80 -12.22 -4.11
C ARG A 47 -2.00 -10.72 -3.84
N LEU A 48 -1.22 -9.85 -4.48
CA LEU A 48 -1.35 -8.41 -4.35
C LEU A 48 -2.61 -7.89 -5.05
N ALA A 49 -3.12 -8.59 -6.07
CA ALA A 49 -4.35 -8.20 -6.77
C ALA A 49 -5.56 -8.11 -5.83
N GLY A 50 -5.70 -9.07 -4.91
CA GLY A 50 -6.78 -9.03 -3.91
C GLY A 50 -6.64 -7.86 -2.93
N THR A 51 -5.42 -7.62 -2.44
CA THR A 51 -5.13 -6.49 -1.54
C THR A 51 -5.35 -5.14 -2.23
N ARG A 52 -4.97 -5.03 -3.51
CA ARG A 52 -5.20 -3.86 -4.35
C ARG A 52 -6.70 -3.54 -4.46
N ALA A 53 -7.52 -4.56 -4.72
CA ALA A 53 -8.97 -4.38 -4.81
C ALA A 53 -9.58 -3.85 -3.50
N LEU A 54 -9.05 -4.26 -2.33
CA LEU A 54 -9.48 -3.73 -1.04
C LEU A 54 -9.14 -2.24 -0.87
N VAL A 55 -7.95 -1.82 -1.28
CA VAL A 55 -7.54 -0.40 -1.22
C VAL A 55 -8.38 0.45 -2.19
N GLU A 56 -8.60 -0.05 -3.40
CA GLU A 56 -9.43 0.62 -4.41
C GLU A 56 -10.90 0.72 -3.97
N ALA A 57 -11.43 -0.31 -3.29
CA ALA A 57 -12.77 -0.26 -2.70
C ALA A 57 -12.91 0.78 -1.57
N ALA A 58 -11.82 1.10 -0.87
CA ALA A 58 -11.76 2.21 0.08
C ALA A 58 -11.61 3.59 -0.60
N GLY A 59 -11.61 3.65 -1.93
CA GLY A 59 -11.53 4.89 -2.71
C GLY A 59 -10.12 5.46 -2.85
N ARG A 60 -9.07 4.66 -2.60
CA ARG A 60 -7.66 5.07 -2.68
C ARG A 60 -6.92 4.33 -3.79
N SER A 61 -5.78 4.87 -4.22
CA SER A 61 -4.95 4.25 -5.24
C SER A 61 -4.04 3.20 -4.64
N ALA A 62 -3.84 2.10 -5.36
CA ALA A 62 -2.87 1.08 -5.00
C ALA A 62 -1.93 0.72 -6.16
N VAL A 63 -0.63 0.66 -5.87
CA VAL A 63 0.40 0.18 -6.79
C VAL A 63 1.01 -1.09 -6.22
N ALA A 64 0.84 -2.21 -6.94
CA ALA A 64 1.50 -3.47 -6.60
C ALA A 64 2.92 -3.48 -7.18
N VAL A 65 3.90 -3.81 -6.33
CA VAL A 65 5.30 -3.90 -6.70
C VAL A 65 5.82 -5.23 -6.20
N ARG A 66 6.33 -6.04 -7.12
CA ARG A 66 7.05 -7.24 -6.71
C ARG A 66 8.34 -6.82 -6.02
N THR A 67 8.47 -7.16 -4.75
CA THR A 67 9.61 -6.75 -3.92
C THR A 67 10.02 -7.88 -2.99
N ASP A 68 11.29 -8.28 -3.09
CA ASP A 68 11.99 -9.03 -2.05
C ASP A 68 12.76 -8.05 -1.16
N VAL A 69 12.34 -7.93 0.09
CA VAL A 69 12.96 -7.02 1.07
C VAL A 69 14.37 -7.44 1.48
N THR A 70 14.79 -8.67 1.16
CA THR A 70 16.15 -9.16 1.42
C THR A 70 17.15 -8.71 0.35
N ASP A 71 16.66 -8.18 -0.78
CA ASP A 71 17.48 -7.63 -1.86
C ASP A 71 17.53 -6.09 -1.74
N PRO A 72 18.69 -5.50 -1.37
CA PRO A 72 18.81 -4.05 -1.23
C PRO A 72 18.54 -3.28 -2.52
N GLU A 73 18.79 -3.86 -3.70
CA GLU A 73 18.54 -3.18 -4.98
C GLU A 73 17.04 -3.09 -5.25
N GLN A 74 16.27 -4.13 -4.90
CA GLN A 74 14.80 -4.09 -5.00
C GLN A 74 14.19 -3.07 -4.03
N CYS A 75 14.76 -2.90 -2.85
CA CYS A 75 14.34 -1.86 -1.90
C CYS A 75 14.65 -0.43 -2.37
N ARG A 76 15.74 -0.24 -3.12
CA ARG A 76 16.11 1.07 -3.71
C ARG A 76 15.36 1.38 -4.99
N SER A 77 14.82 0.35 -5.65
CA SER A 77 14.05 0.54 -6.88
C SER A 77 12.91 1.53 -6.62
N ARG A 78 12.84 2.58 -7.42
CA ARG A 78 11.78 3.57 -7.30
C ARG A 78 10.52 2.94 -7.92
N PRO A 79 9.45 2.71 -7.15
CA PRO A 79 8.22 2.19 -7.72
C PRO A 79 7.72 3.19 -8.76
N VAL A 80 7.67 2.78 -10.02
CA VAL A 80 7.25 3.63 -11.13
C VAL A 80 5.74 3.83 -11.02
N SER A 81 5.31 5.00 -10.53
CA SER A 81 3.92 5.42 -10.61
C SER A 81 3.59 5.81 -12.06
N SER A 82 2.57 5.17 -12.64
CA SER A 82 1.96 5.55 -13.92
C SER A 82 0.72 6.44 -13.75
N SER A 83 0.48 6.98 -12.55
CA SER A 83 -0.63 7.92 -12.31
C SER A 83 -0.08 9.35 -12.12
N PRO A 84 -0.43 10.29 -13.02
CA PRO A 84 -0.20 11.71 -12.81
C PRO A 84 -1.25 12.24 -11.82
N ARG A 85 -0.80 12.77 -10.69
CA ARG A 85 -1.51 13.84 -9.98
C ARG A 85 -0.66 15.10 -10.09
#